data_AF-A0A0V0GU87-F1
#
_entry.id   AF-A0A0V0GU87-F1
#
_cell.length_a   1.000
_cell.length_b   1.000
_cell.length_c   1.000
_cell.angle_alpha   90.00
_cell.angle_beta   90.00
_cell.angle_gamma   90.00
#
_symmetry.space_group_name_H-M   'P 1'
#
loop_
_entity.id
_entity.type
_entity.pdbx_description
1 polymer ?
#
loop_
_entity_poly.entity_id
_entity_poly.type
_entity_poly.pdbx_seq_one_letter_code
_entity_poly.pdbx_strand_id
1 'polypeptide(L)'
;LVSSPDSPEFNHLTRALTHSSVIGLDAEWKPIRTHQSTFPTVSLLQIACQLPGADNSSVESPIFLIDLASIPLQSIYQLIRNAFVSPNILKLGFRFKQDLVYLSSTFCAHGCEPGFDRVSLFLSSEEMLIRVTIQLSKLYFIYSILLSNVTSNCKMIC
;
A
#
# COMPACT_ATOMS: atom_id res chain seq x y z
N LEU A 1 8.58 4.67 -6.97
CA LEU A 1 7.58 5.55 -6.32
C LEU A 1 6.48 5.80 -7.33
N VAL A 2 5.22 5.67 -6.95
CA VAL A 2 4.06 5.93 -7.82
C VAL A 2 3.47 7.28 -7.43
N SER A 3 3.72 8.30 -8.23
CA SER A 3 3.26 9.69 -7.97
C SER A 3 2.49 10.30 -9.15
N SER A 4 2.40 9.60 -10.29
CA SER A 4 1.71 10.06 -11.49
C SER A 4 1.11 8.88 -12.27
N PRO A 5 -0.10 9.01 -12.86
CA PRO A 5 -0.72 7.95 -13.65
C PRO A 5 0.03 7.61 -14.94
N ASP A 6 0.81 8.54 -15.50
CA ASP A 6 1.52 8.35 -16.76
C ASP A 6 2.93 7.74 -16.59
N SER A 7 3.24 7.26 -15.38
CA SER A 7 4.55 6.73 -15.02
C SER A 7 4.68 5.22 -15.30
N PRO A 8 5.88 4.72 -15.63
CA PRO A 8 6.11 3.28 -15.74
C PRO A 8 5.85 2.56 -14.41
N GLU A 9 6.06 3.22 -13.28
CA GLU A 9 5.74 2.68 -11.95
C GLU A 9 4.24 2.49 -11.76
N PHE A 10 3.40 3.39 -12.28
CA PHE A 10 1.95 3.23 -12.24
C PHE A 10 1.47 2.09 -13.14
N ASN A 11 2.07 1.92 -14.32
CA ASN A 11 1.79 0.78 -15.18
C ASN A 11 2.18 -0.55 -14.50
N HIS A 12 3.32 -0.56 -13.82
CA HIS A 12 3.75 -1.73 -13.06
C HIS A 12 2.81 -2.01 -11.87
N LEU A 13 2.42 -0.99 -11.10
CA LEU A 13 1.42 -1.12 -10.04
C LEU A 13 0.12 -1.71 -10.56
N THR A 14 -0.37 -1.20 -11.70
CA THR A 14 -1.60 -1.67 -12.34
C THR A 14 -1.51 -3.15 -12.65
N ARG A 15 -0.45 -3.57 -13.36
CA ARG A 15 -0.21 -4.99 -13.65
C ARG A 15 -0.11 -5.81 -12.38
N ALA A 16 0.57 -5.30 -11.36
CA ALA A 16 0.78 -6.03 -10.11
C ALA A 16 -0.55 -6.28 -9.39
N LEU A 17 -1.38 -5.25 -9.22
CA LEU A 17 -2.67 -5.35 -8.54
C LEU A 17 -3.68 -6.22 -9.29
N THR A 18 -3.62 -6.26 -10.63
CA THR A 18 -4.56 -7.07 -11.42
C THR A 18 -4.21 -8.56 -11.48
N HIS A 19 -2.95 -8.93 -11.25
CA HIS A 19 -2.49 -10.32 -11.37
C HIS A 19 -2.07 -10.95 -10.03
N SER A 20 -2.05 -10.19 -8.94
CA SER A 20 -1.71 -10.71 -7.63
C SER A 20 -2.87 -11.50 -7.02
N SER A 21 -2.57 -12.63 -6.39
CA SER A 21 -3.50 -13.35 -5.52
C SER A 21 -3.35 -12.99 -4.04
N VAL A 22 -2.24 -12.33 -3.67
CA VAL A 22 -1.95 -11.86 -2.31
C VAL A 22 -1.39 -10.45 -2.38
N ILE A 23 -1.92 -9.55 -1.55
CA ILE A 23 -1.35 -8.22 -1.33
C ILE A 23 -1.17 -7.95 0.17
N GLY A 24 -0.10 -7.27 0.52
CA GLY A 24 0.10 -6.66 1.83
C GLY A 24 0.03 -5.14 1.69
N LEU A 25 -0.54 -4.45 2.67
CA LEU A 25 -0.54 -2.99 2.66
C LEU A 25 -0.38 -2.38 4.05
N ASP A 26 0.08 -1.14 4.03
CA ASP A 26 0.29 -0.27 5.17
C ASP A 26 0.11 1.18 4.70
N ALA A 27 -0.36 2.06 5.58
CA ALA A 27 -0.67 3.45 5.21
C ALA A 27 -0.09 4.44 6.22
N GLU A 28 0.49 5.53 5.72
CA GLU A 28 1.07 6.58 6.55
C GLU A 28 0.31 7.89 6.38
N TRP A 29 -0.07 8.49 7.51
CA TRP A 29 -0.75 9.78 7.58
C TRP A 29 -0.03 10.73 8.53
N LYS A 30 -0.16 12.03 8.26
CA LYS A 30 0.40 13.04 9.16
C LYS A 30 -0.42 13.10 10.47
N PRO A 31 0.22 13.31 11.62
CA PRO A 31 -0.49 13.51 12.87
C PRO A 31 -1.32 14.80 12.80
N ILE A 32 -2.55 14.75 13.31
CA ILE A 32 -3.44 15.90 13.38
C ILE A 32 -2.90 16.85 14.45
N ARG A 33 -2.46 18.04 14.05
CA ARG A 33 -1.82 19.03 14.96
C ARG A 33 -2.81 20.02 15.59
N THR A 34 -4.09 19.96 15.23
CA THR A 34 -5.15 20.89 15.69
C THR A 34 -6.36 20.10 16.20
N HIS A 35 -7.15 20.68 17.12
CA HIS A 35 -8.38 20.09 17.68
C HIS A 35 -9.54 19.95 16.66
N GLN A 36 -9.25 19.75 15.37
CA GLN A 36 -10.27 19.50 14.35
C GLN A 36 -10.66 18.02 14.36
N SER A 37 -11.96 17.76 14.45
CA SER A 37 -12.58 16.43 14.51
C SER A 37 -12.62 15.71 13.15
N THR A 38 -11.58 15.87 12.34
CA THR A 38 -11.50 15.29 10.99
C THR A 38 -10.57 14.09 10.99
N PHE A 39 -10.90 13.06 10.20
CA PHE A 39 -9.98 11.94 9.97
C PHE A 39 -8.66 12.45 9.34
N PRO A 40 -7.51 11.84 9.67
CA PRO A 40 -6.25 12.24 9.08
C PRO A 40 -6.22 11.87 7.59
N THR A 41 -5.61 12.73 6.79
CA THR A 41 -5.38 12.46 5.36
C THR A 41 -4.19 11.53 5.21
N VAL A 42 -4.39 10.43 4.51
CA VAL A 42 -3.31 9.49 4.16
C VAL A 42 -2.44 10.13 3.09
N SER A 43 -1.13 10.17 3.34
CA SER A 43 -0.14 10.75 2.42
C SER A 43 0.63 9.69 1.63
N LEU A 44 0.84 8.52 2.21
CA LEU A 44 1.57 7.43 1.58
C LEU A 44 0.81 6.12 1.78
N LEU A 45 0.75 5.32 0.73
CA LEU A 45 0.21 3.96 0.79
C LEU A 45 1.28 3.00 0.27
N GLN A 46 1.67 2.05 1.10
CA GLN A 46 2.58 0.97 0.75
C GLN A 46 1.76 -0.24 0.33
N ILE A 47 2.09 -0.84 -0.83
CA ILE A 47 1.49 -2.09 -1.27
C ILE A 47 2.59 -3.06 -1.71
N ALA A 48 2.67 -4.21 -1.05
CA ALA A 48 3.47 -5.34 -1.48
C ALA A 48 2.58 -6.33 -2.23
N CYS A 49 2.98 -6.71 -3.44
CA CYS A 49 2.25 -7.63 -4.28
C CYS A 49 2.96 -8.99 -4.35
N GLN A 50 2.21 -10.07 -4.59
CA GLN A 50 2.77 -11.36 -4.95
C GLN A 50 2.37 -11.70 -6.38
N LEU A 51 3.34 -11.72 -7.29
CA LEU A 51 3.13 -12.00 -8.70
C LEU A 51 3.75 -13.34 -9.11
N PRO A 52 3.13 -14.06 -10.06
CA PRO A 52 3.80 -15.16 -10.75
C PRO A 52 5.04 -14.61 -11.49
N GLY A 53 6.18 -15.28 -11.32
CA GLY A 53 7.39 -14.96 -12.07
C GLY A 53 7.31 -15.38 -13.54
N ALA A 54 8.32 -15.00 -14.32
CA ALA A 54 8.36 -15.25 -15.77
C ALA A 54 8.46 -16.74 -16.10
N ASP A 55 9.16 -17.50 -15.26
CA ASP A 55 9.08 -18.94 -15.18
C ASP A 55 8.03 -19.30 -14.12
N ASN A 56 7.05 -20.13 -14.44
CA ASN A 56 5.94 -20.52 -13.55
C ASN A 56 6.38 -21.17 -12.21
N SER A 57 7.69 -21.28 -11.98
CA SER A 57 8.36 -21.74 -10.76
C SER A 57 8.79 -20.61 -9.80
N SER A 58 8.88 -19.36 -10.24
CA SER A 58 9.32 -18.25 -9.40
C SER A 58 8.17 -17.30 -9.04
N VAL A 59 8.38 -16.49 -7.99
CA VAL A 59 7.42 -15.53 -7.49
C VAL A 59 8.11 -14.18 -7.40
N GLU A 60 7.58 -13.18 -8.10
CA GLU A 60 8.01 -11.80 -7.97
C GLU A 60 7.27 -11.13 -6.80
N SER A 61 7.94 -10.24 -6.08
CA SER A 61 7.36 -9.58 -4.90
C SER A 61 7.64 -8.07 -4.92
N PRO A 62 7.10 -7.32 -5.89
CA PRO A 62 7.32 -5.89 -5.97
C PRO A 62 6.63 -5.16 -4.81
N ILE A 63 7.23 -4.04 -4.41
CA ILE A 63 6.71 -3.15 -3.36
C ILE A 63 6.53 -1.77 -3.98
N PHE A 64 5.33 -1.24 -3.86
CA PHE A 64 4.96 0.07 -4.36
C PHE A 64 4.78 1.03 -3.19
N LEU A 65 5.42 2.18 -3.30
CA LEU A 65 5.15 3.35 -2.48
C LEU A 65 4.30 4.28 -3.34
N ILE A 66 3.06 4.52 -2.94
CA ILE A 66 2.10 5.35 -3.66
C ILE A 66 1.99 6.67 -2.90
N ASP A 67 2.45 7.75 -3.53
CA ASP A 67 2.34 9.10 -2.97
C ASP A 67 0.95 9.66 -3.27
N LEU A 68 0.05 9.51 -2.29
CA LEU A 68 -1.32 10.00 -2.36
C LEU A 68 -1.43 11.53 -2.23
N ALA A 69 -0.36 12.21 -1.83
CA ALA A 69 -0.33 13.67 -1.83
C ALA A 69 -0.02 14.24 -3.23
N SER A 70 0.65 13.47 -4.09
CA SER A 70 1.07 13.92 -5.42
C SER A 70 0.19 13.38 -6.54
N ILE A 71 -0.27 12.12 -6.46
CA ILE A 71 -1.07 11.52 -7.54
C ILE A 71 -2.53 12.03 -7.49
N PRO A 72 -3.16 12.35 -8.64
CA PRO A 72 -4.58 12.63 -8.68
C PRO A 72 -5.39 11.43 -8.16
N LEU A 73 -6.09 11.58 -7.03
CA LEU A 73 -6.73 10.44 -6.36
C LEU A 73 -7.76 9.73 -7.26
N GLN A 74 -8.47 10.47 -8.11
CA GLN A 74 -9.44 9.89 -9.04
C GLN A 74 -8.79 8.95 -10.07
N SER A 75 -7.53 9.17 -10.45
CA SER A 75 -6.84 8.34 -11.45
C SER A 75 -6.44 6.98 -10.89
N ILE A 76 -6.30 6.84 -9.56
CA ILE A 76 -5.87 5.60 -8.90
C ILE A 76 -6.97 4.92 -8.09
N TYR A 77 -8.03 5.65 -7.73
CA TYR A 77 -9.12 5.17 -6.86
C TYR A 77 -9.72 3.83 -7.31
N GLN A 78 -10.11 3.72 -8.59
CA GLN A 78 -10.73 2.50 -9.12
C GLN A 78 -9.77 1.30 -9.06
N LEU A 79 -8.48 1.52 -9.33
CA LEU A 79 -7.48 0.46 -9.30
C LEU A 79 -7.32 -0.12 -7.88
N ILE A 80 -7.12 0.75 -6.88
CA ILE A 80 -6.96 0.31 -5.49
C ILE A 80 -8.27 -0.32 -4.98
N ARG A 81 -9.42 0.31 -5.25
CA ARG A 81 -10.73 -0.20 -4.85
C ARG A 81 -10.97 -1.60 -5.39
N ASN A 82 -10.73 -1.82 -6.69
CA ASN A 82 -10.92 -3.12 -7.33
C ASN A 82 -10.07 -4.20 -6.68
N ALA A 83 -8.81 -3.90 -6.37
CA ALA A 83 -7.94 -4.85 -5.67
C ALA A 83 -8.45 -5.17 -4.25
N PHE A 84 -8.93 -4.15 -3.53
CA PHE A 84 -9.37 -4.30 -2.14
C PHE A 84 -10.69 -5.07 -2.02
N VAL A 85 -11.65 -4.83 -2.91
CA VAL A 85 -12.95 -5.53 -2.89
C VAL A 85 -12.92 -6.89 -3.58
N SER A 86 -11.86 -7.20 -4.34
CA SER A 86 -11.73 -8.47 -5.05
C SER A 86 -11.70 -9.65 -4.06
N PRO A 87 -12.62 -10.63 -4.19
CA PRO A 87 -12.60 -11.83 -3.34
C PRO A 87 -11.45 -12.78 -3.71
N ASN A 88 -10.84 -12.59 -4.89
CA ASN A 88 -9.75 -13.44 -5.39
C ASN A 88 -8.37 -13.00 -4.88
N ILE A 89 -8.30 -11.88 -4.15
CA ILE A 89 -7.07 -11.35 -3.59
C ILE A 89 -7.15 -11.50 -2.06
N LEU A 90 -6.17 -12.19 -1.48
CA LEU A 90 -5.97 -12.22 -0.04
C LEU A 90 -5.26 -10.93 0.40
N LYS A 91 -5.87 -10.19 1.34
CA LYS A 91 -5.31 -8.96 1.89
C LYS A 91 -4.64 -9.24 3.24
N LEU A 92 -3.38 -8.81 3.38
CA LEU A 92 -2.59 -8.90 4.60
C LEU A 92 -2.34 -7.49 5.15
N GLY A 93 -2.52 -7.31 6.46
CA GLY A 93 -2.16 -6.06 7.12
C GLY A 93 -2.39 -6.09 8.63
N PHE A 94 -1.78 -5.15 9.33
CA PHE A 94 -1.90 -5.00 10.78
C PHE A 94 -2.87 -3.86 11.10
N ARG A 95 -3.86 -4.09 11.97
CA ARG A 95 -4.91 -3.08 12.27
C ARG A 95 -5.60 -2.51 11.02
N PHE A 96 -5.70 -3.36 9.99
CA PHE A 96 -6.19 -3.08 8.65
C PHE A 96 -7.46 -2.21 8.57
N LYS A 97 -8.38 -2.38 9.53
CA LYS A 97 -9.62 -1.59 9.60
C LYS A 97 -9.37 -0.08 9.74
N GLN A 98 -8.34 0.35 10.46
CA GLN A 98 -8.04 1.76 10.66
C GLN A 98 -7.55 2.41 9.36
N ASP A 99 -6.60 1.76 8.68
CA ASP A 99 -6.06 2.23 7.41
C ASP A 99 -7.15 2.37 6.36
N LEU A 100 -8.06 1.39 6.26
CA LEU A 100 -9.19 1.44 5.33
C LEU A 100 -10.14 2.61 5.62
N VAL A 101 -10.41 2.91 6.90
CA VAL A 101 -11.25 4.06 7.28
C VAL A 101 -10.58 5.36 6.86
N TYR A 102 -9.28 5.51 7.09
CA TYR A 102 -8.55 6.73 6.75
C TYR A 102 -8.37 6.90 5.24
N LEU A 103 -8.09 5.80 4.52
CA LEU A 103 -8.12 5.78 3.06
C LEU A 103 -9.49 6.18 2.53
N SER A 104 -10.58 5.58 3.04
CA SER A 104 -11.93 5.93 2.61
C SER A 104 -12.24 7.39 2.85
N SER A 105 -11.90 7.92 4.02
CA SER A 105 -12.08 9.35 4.28
C SER A 105 -11.24 10.23 3.35
N THR A 106 -10.01 9.81 3.04
CA THR A 106 -9.10 10.55 2.15
C THR A 106 -9.65 10.64 0.73
N PHE A 107 -10.07 9.52 0.16
CA PHE A 107 -10.63 9.48 -1.19
C PHE A 107 -11.99 10.19 -1.28
N CYS A 108 -12.87 10.01 -0.28
CA CYS A 108 -14.16 10.72 -0.23
C CYS A 108 -14.00 12.24 -0.14
N ALA A 109 -13.03 12.73 0.64
CA ALA A 109 -12.73 14.17 0.75
C ALA A 109 -12.29 14.78 -0.59
N HIS A 110 -11.84 13.96 -1.55
CA HIS A 110 -11.47 14.36 -2.90
C HIS A 110 -12.53 13.96 -3.94
N GLY A 111 -13.78 13.71 -3.53
CA GLY A 111 -14.89 13.46 -4.45
C GLY A 111 -14.90 12.06 -5.08
N CYS A 112 -14.17 11.10 -4.51
CA CYS A 112 -14.35 9.69 -4.87
C CYS A 112 -15.48 9.07 -4.04
N GLU A 113 -16.05 7.97 -4.55
CA GLU A 113 -17.10 7.24 -3.83
C GLU A 113 -16.55 6.54 -2.56
N PRO A 114 -17.38 6.25 -1.56
CA PRO A 114 -17.02 5.31 -0.51
C PRO A 114 -16.84 3.89 -1.09
N GLY A 115 -15.99 3.07 -0.48
CA GLY A 115 -15.84 1.69 -0.98
C GLY A 115 -14.77 0.81 -0.34
N PHE A 116 -13.88 1.36 0.48
CA PHE A 116 -12.89 0.55 1.21
C PHE A 116 -13.47 -0.11 2.48
N ASP A 117 -14.75 0.10 2.77
CA ASP A 117 -15.52 -0.52 3.84
C ASP A 117 -16.01 -1.95 3.49
N ARG A 118 -15.97 -2.33 2.21
CA ARG A 118 -16.47 -3.62 1.69
C ARG A 118 -15.40 -4.69 1.49
N VAL A 119 -14.25 -4.54 2.14
CA VAL A 119 -13.12 -5.45 1.95
C VAL A 119 -13.45 -6.83 2.51
N SER A 120 -13.59 -7.79 1.62
CA SER A 120 -13.80 -9.20 1.95
C SER A 120 -12.44 -9.88 2.12
N LEU A 121 -12.24 -10.59 3.23
CA LEU A 121 -11.07 -11.43 3.55
C LEU A 121 -9.78 -10.65 3.86
N PHE A 122 -9.59 -10.34 5.14
CA PHE A 122 -8.30 -9.96 5.73
C PHE A 122 -7.95 -10.91 6.87
N LEU A 123 -6.67 -11.23 7.02
CA LEU A 123 -6.15 -11.96 8.19
C LEU A 123 -5.57 -10.94 9.17
N SER A 124 -6.20 -10.79 10.34
CA SER A 124 -5.66 -9.99 11.44
C SER A 124 -4.69 -10.80 12.31
N SER A 125 -3.76 -10.10 12.93
CA SER A 125 -2.46 -10.60 13.33
C SER A 125 -2.36 -11.41 14.63
N GLU A 126 -3.46 -11.82 15.27
CA GLU A 126 -3.32 -12.63 16.51
C GLU A 126 -2.82 -14.06 16.24
N GLU A 127 -3.00 -14.60 15.03
CA GLU A 127 -2.47 -15.93 14.64
C GLU A 127 -1.43 -15.88 13.50
N MET A 128 -0.87 -14.70 13.21
CA MET A 128 0.04 -14.51 12.08
C MET A 128 1.49 -14.92 12.38
N LEU A 129 1.81 -15.41 13.59
CA LEU A 129 3.20 -15.61 14.04
C LEU A 129 4.01 -16.60 13.17
N ILE A 130 3.37 -17.56 12.49
CA ILE A 130 4.05 -18.58 11.67
C ILE A 130 4.30 -18.12 10.21
N ARG A 131 3.53 -17.15 9.69
CA ARG A 131 3.76 -16.55 8.35
C ARG A 131 4.48 -15.19 8.43
N VAL A 132 4.47 -14.57 9.61
CA VAL A 132 5.19 -13.33 9.96
C VAL A 132 6.70 -13.48 9.82
N THR A 133 7.31 -14.67 9.94
CA THR A 133 8.75 -14.82 9.66
C THR A 133 9.13 -14.55 8.19
N ILE A 134 8.22 -14.83 7.25
CA ILE A 134 8.40 -14.56 5.81
C ILE A 134 8.02 -13.11 5.44
N GLN A 135 7.17 -12.46 6.24
CA GLN A 135 6.78 -11.05 6.06
C GLN A 135 7.69 -10.08 6.83
N LEU A 136 8.26 -10.47 7.96
CA LEU A 136 9.27 -9.69 8.69
C LEU A 136 10.55 -9.56 7.88
N SER A 137 10.92 -10.53 7.05
CA SER A 137 12.01 -10.34 6.08
C SER A 137 11.67 -9.29 5.02
N LYS A 138 10.39 -9.10 4.66
CA LYS A 138 9.92 -8.04 3.75
C LYS A 138 9.73 -6.69 4.44
N LEU A 139 9.28 -6.66 5.70
CA LEU A 139 9.27 -5.43 6.51
C LEU A 139 10.70 -4.98 6.85
N TYR A 140 11.62 -5.92 7.15
CA TYR A 140 13.05 -5.64 7.31
C TYR A 140 13.68 -5.22 5.98
N PHE A 141 13.19 -5.71 4.83
CA PHE A 141 13.58 -5.23 3.51
C PHE A 141 13.10 -3.79 3.26
N ILE A 142 11.85 -3.46 3.60
CA ILE A 142 11.32 -2.09 3.57
C ILE A 142 12.13 -1.18 4.52
N TYR A 143 12.40 -1.63 5.74
CA TYR A 143 13.19 -0.91 6.75
C TYR A 143 14.67 -0.74 6.35
N SER A 144 15.28 -1.75 5.71
CA SER A 144 16.65 -1.75 5.18
C SER A 144 16.81 -0.83 3.97
N ILE A 145 15.82 -0.77 3.07
CA ILE A 145 15.79 0.20 1.96
C ILE A 145 15.69 1.63 2.48
N LEU A 146 14.89 1.87 3.53
CA LEU A 146 14.80 3.17 4.19
C LEU A 146 16.13 3.57 4.84
N LEU A 147 16.81 2.67 5.57
CA LEU A 147 18.12 2.92 6.17
C LEU A 147 19.25 3.14 5.14
N SER A 148 19.22 2.42 4.01
CA SER A 148 20.23 2.52 2.95
C SER A 148 20.12 3.82 2.12
N ASN A 149 18.90 4.33 1.92
CA ASN A 149 18.66 5.60 1.23
C ASN A 149 18.91 6.83 2.13
N VAL A 150 18.70 6.70 3.44
CA VAL A 150 19.06 7.76 4.41
C VAL A 150 20.59 7.86 4.55
N THR A 151 21.31 6.75 4.57
CA THR A 151 22.79 6.75 4.66
C THR A 151 23.47 7.18 3.36
N SER A 152 22.85 6.96 2.19
CA SER A 152 23.39 7.43 0.90
C SER A 152 23.18 8.94 0.69
N ASN A 153 22.10 9.53 1.21
CA ASN A 153 21.86 10.98 1.15
C ASN A 153 22.60 11.78 2.24
N CYS A 154 23.15 11.14 3.28
CA CYS A 154 24.04 11.78 4.25
C CYS A 154 25.53 11.73 3.86
N LYS A 155 25.89 11.23 2.67
CA LYS A 155 27.28 11.22 2.17
C LYS A 155 27.57 12.21 1.02
N MET A 156 26.64 13.10 0.68
CA MET A 156 26.87 14.22 -0.25
C MET A 156 26.55 15.58 0.38
N ILE A 157 26.87 15.79 1.65
CA ILE A 157 27.08 17.12 2.23
C ILE A 157 28.21 17.01 3.26
N CYS A 158 29.45 17.01 2.77
CA CYS A 158 30.66 17.41 3.48
C CYS A 158 31.65 17.90 2.43
#